data_AF-A0A3A6P021-F1
#
_entry.id   AF-A0A3A6P021-F1
#
_cell.length_a   1.000
_cell.length_b   1.000
_cell.length_c   1.000
_cell.angle_alpha   90.00
_cell.angle_beta   90.00
_cell.angle_gamma   90.00
#
_symmetry.space_group_name_H-M   'P 1'
#
loop_
_entity.id
_entity.type
_entity.pdbx_description
1 polymer ?
#
loop_
_entity_poly.entity_id
_entity_poly.type
_entity_poly.pdbx_seq_one_letter_code
_entity_poly.pdbx_strand_id
1 'polypeptide(L)' 'MLPRLGGMDGVEVEVVSKPRKEFQSEVYRQSGLPPAPAVMIDDEVVAQGGPITEERLRELIAARQSA' A
#
# COMPACT_ATOMS: atom_id res chain seq x y z
N MET A 1 -6.85 8.26 -0.63
CA MET A 1 -7.22 7.87 0.74
C MET A 1 -8.01 6.57 0.65
N LEU A 2 -7.64 5.56 1.42
CA LEU A 2 -8.36 4.28 1.54
C LEU A 2 -9.33 4.38 2.72
N PRO A 3 -10.59 4.81 2.51
CA PRO A 3 -11.42 5.42 3.56
C PRO A 3 -11.92 4.46 4.63
N ARG A 4 -11.65 3.15 4.50
CA ARG A 4 -12.26 2.09 5.34
C ARG A 4 -11.28 1.06 5.90
N LEU A 5 -9.97 1.24 5.68
CA LEU A 5 -8.95 0.38 6.28
C LEU A 5 -8.68 0.70 7.75
N GLY A 6 -8.84 1.96 8.16
CA GLY A 6 -8.62 2.38 9.56
C GLY A 6 -9.60 1.79 10.59
N GLY A 7 -10.60 1.02 10.15
CA GLY A 7 -11.52 0.27 11.01
C GLY A 7 -11.23 -1.24 11.06
N MET A 8 -10.12 -1.71 10.50
CA MET A 8 -9.70 -3.11 10.62
C MET A 8 -8.83 -3.27 11.88
N ASP A 9 -9.31 -4.08 12.81
CA ASP A 9 -8.54 -4.40 14.02
C ASP A 9 -7.27 -5.19 13.67
N GLY A 10 -6.18 -4.88 14.37
CA GLY A 10 -4.90 -5.57 14.19
C GLY A 10 -4.16 -5.26 12.88
N VAL A 11 -4.49 -4.15 12.19
CA VAL A 11 -3.78 -3.68 10.99
C VAL A 11 -3.18 -2.31 11.26
N GLU A 12 -1.86 -2.20 11.15
CA GLU A 12 -1.19 -0.89 11.08
C GLU A 12 -1.20 -0.38 9.64
N VAL A 13 -1.57 0.88 9.44
CA VAL A 13 -1.67 1.48 8.10
C VAL A 13 -0.78 2.71 8.03
N GLU A 14 0.25 2.64 7.21
CA GLU A 14 1.07 3.78 6.83
C GLU A 14 0.63 4.34 5.47
N VAL A 15 0.57 5.67 5.34
CA VAL A 15 0.27 6.35 4.08
C VAL A 15 1.41 7.28 3.69
N VAL A 16 2.18 6.89 2.67
CA VAL A 16 3.21 7.75 2.08
C VAL A 16 2.57 8.64 1.00
N SER A 17 2.45 9.95 1.29
CA SER A 17 1.97 10.94 0.33
C SER A 17 3.05 11.99 0.05
N LYS A 18 3.48 12.07 -1.21
CA LYS A 18 4.50 13.00 -1.68
C LYS A 18 4.08 13.67 -2.99
N PRO A 19 4.64 14.82 -3.36
CA PRO A 19 4.49 15.40 -4.70
C PRO A 19 5.00 14.45 -5.80
N ARG A 20 4.41 14.53 -6.99
CA ARG A 20 4.82 13.70 -8.15
C ARG A 20 6.33 13.76 -8.44
N LYS A 21 6.93 14.95 -8.29
CA LYS A 21 8.38 15.15 -8.51
C LYS A 21 9.24 14.36 -7.51
N GLU A 22 8.80 14.24 -6.25
CA GLU A 22 9.51 13.46 -5.23
C GLU A 22 9.43 11.97 -5.52
N PHE A 23 8.27 11.46 -5.94
CA PHE A 23 8.14 10.06 -6.37
C PHE A 23 9.01 9.69 -7.57
N GLN A 24 9.35 10.66 -8.43
CA GLN A 24 10.23 10.47 -9.57
C GLN A 24 11.72 10.68 -9.23
N SER A 25 12.02 11.11 -8.00
CA SER A 25 13.40 11.39 -7.58
C SER A 25 14.21 10.10 -7.45
N GLU A 26 15.53 10.24 -7.60
CA GLU A 26 16.48 9.16 -7.31
C GLU A 26 16.37 8.69 -5.85
N VAL A 27 16.15 9.63 -4.92
CA VAL A 27 16.01 9.34 -3.48
C VAL A 27 14.84 8.38 -3.22
N TYR A 28 13.69 8.59 -3.86
CA TYR A 28 12.55 7.68 -3.74
C TYR A 28 12.85 6.32 -4.38
N ARG A 29 13.53 6.28 -5.54
CA ARG A 29 13.93 5.01 -6.17
C ARG A 29 14.86 4.18 -5.29
N GLN A 30 15.65 4.83 -4.43
CA GLN A 30 16.55 4.16 -3.48
C GLN A 30 15.88 3.78 -2.16
N SER A 31 14.64 4.21 -1.91
CA SER A 31 13.96 3.92 -0.64
C SER A 31 13.44 2.49 -0.54
N GLY A 32 13.59 1.67 -1.59
CA GLY A 32 13.06 0.30 -1.66
C GLY A 32 11.53 0.22 -1.83
N LEU A 33 10.84 1.37 -1.90
CA LEU A 33 9.39 1.42 -2.09
C LEU A 33 9.04 1.25 -3.58
N PRO A 34 7.90 0.63 -3.89
CA PRO A 34 7.45 0.49 -5.26
C PRO A 34 7.13 1.85 -5.88
N PRO A 35 7.27 1.96 -7.22
CA PRO A 35 6.73 3.08 -7.97
C PRO A 35 5.25 3.35 -7.62
N ALA A 36 4.98 4.56 -7.14
CA ALA A 36 3.63 5.00 -6.83
C ALA A 36 2.82 5.26 -8.13
N PRO A 37 1.49 5.04 -8.13
CA PRO A 37 0.68 4.55 -7.01
C PRO A 37 0.86 3.04 -6.80
N ALA A 38 0.96 2.61 -5.55
CA ALA A 38 1.07 1.21 -5.17
C ALA A 38 0.49 0.96 -3.77
N VAL A 39 0.16 -0.30 -3.48
CA VAL A 39 -0.24 -0.79 -2.16
C VAL A 39 0.64 -1.98 -1.81
N MET A 40 1.17 -1.97 -0.59
CA MET A 40 1.92 -3.08 -0.01
C MET A 40 1.19 -3.61 1.22
N ILE A 41 1.32 -4.91 1.46
CA ILE A 41 0.98 -5.55 2.73
C ILE A 41 2.28 -6.20 3.22
N ASP A 42 2.72 -5.83 4.42
CA ASP A 42 4.06 -6.12 4.92
C ASP A 42 5.11 -5.65 3.88
N ASP A 43 5.96 -6.56 3.39
CA ASP A 43 6.98 -6.27 2.37
C ASP A 43 6.56 -6.63 0.94
N GLU A 44 5.28 -6.99 0.71
CA GLU A 44 4.81 -7.48 -0.59
C GLU A 44 3.89 -6.48 -1.31
N VAL A 45 4.19 -6.21 -2.59
CA VAL A 45 3.38 -5.35 -3.45
C VAL A 45 2.13 -6.11 -3.93
N VAL A 46 0.96 -5.68 -3.48
CA VAL A 46 -0.34 -6.30 -3.85
C VAL A 46 -1.08 -5.55 -4.96
N ALA A 47 -0.71 -4.30 -5.21
CA ALA A 47 -1.24 -3.51 -6.32
C ALA A 47 -0.22 -2.45 -6.75
N GLN A 48 -0.08 -2.24 -8.06
CA GLN A 48 0.80 -1.23 -8.62
C GLN A 48 0.24 -0.66 -9.92
N GLY A 49 0.26 0.68 -10.05
CA GLY A 49 -0.12 1.38 -11.28
C GLY A 49 -1.61 1.34 -11.64
N GLY A 50 -2.44 0.61 -10.90
CA GLY A 50 -3.86 0.43 -11.16
C GLY A 50 -4.71 0.31 -9.89
N PRO A 51 -6.05 0.34 -10.01
CA PRO A 51 -6.94 0.24 -8.87
C PRO A 51 -6.93 -1.18 -8.28
N ILE A 52 -7.01 -1.26 -6.95
CA ILE A 52 -7.38 -2.48 -6.22
C ILE A 52 -8.74 -2.26 -5.57
N THR A 53 -9.62 -3.26 -5.64
CA THR A 53 -10.92 -3.19 -4.99
C THR A 53 -10.75 -3.33 -3.48
N GLU A 54 -11.62 -2.68 -2.71
CA GLU A 54 -11.60 -2.78 -1.25
C GLU A 54 -11.78 -4.24 -0.78
N GLU A 55 -12.69 -4.98 -1.42
CA GLU A 55 -12.93 -6.40 -1.16
C GLU A 55 -11.66 -7.23 -1.34
N ARG A 56 -10.96 -7.06 -2.47
CA ARG A 56 -9.72 -7.81 -2.74
C ARG A 56 -8.63 -7.48 -1.73
N LEU A 57 -8.51 -6.20 -1.36
CA LEU A 57 -7.53 -5.79 -0.36
C LEU A 57 -7.84 -6.40 1.02
N ARG A 58 -9.11 -6.45 1.42
CA ARG A 58 -9.54 -7.07 2.68
C ARG A 58 -9.27 -8.58 2.71
N GLU A 59 -9.55 -9.29 1.62
CA GLU A 59 -9.23 -10.72 1.50
C GLU A 59 -7.74 -10.98 1.72
N LEU A 60 -6.88 -10.18 1.08
CA LEU A 60 -5.43 -10.32 1.18
C LEU A 60 -4.94 -10.06 2.61
N ILE A 61 -5.49 -9.04 3.29
CA ILE A 61 -5.15 -8.75 4.69
C ILE A 61 -5.61 -9.89 5.60
N ALA A 62 -6.85 -10.38 5.45
CA ALA A 62 -7.39 -11.46 6.27
C ALA A 62 -6.59 -12.77 6.09
N ALA A 63 -6.14 -13.07 4.87
CA ALA A 63 -5.28 -14.22 4.58
C ALA A 63 -3.93 -14.14 5.32
N ARG A 64 -3.41 -12.94 5.57
CA ARG A 64 -2.14 -12.71 6.29
C ARG A 64 -2.27 -12.80 7.80
N GLN A 65 -3.39 -12.33 8.34
CA GLN A 65 -3.68 -12.43 9.78
C GLN A 65 -3.93 -13.87 10.25
N SER A 66 -4.29 -14.76 9.33
CA SER A 66 -4.60 -16.17 9.62
C SER A 66 -3.41 -17.12 9.41
N ALA A 67 -2.26 -16.61 8.96
CA ALA A 67 -1.04 -17.35 8.66
C ALA A 67 -0.03 -17.25 9.79
#